data_AF-A0A081BKG9-F1
#
_entry.id   AF-A0A081BKG9-F1
#
_cell.length_a   1.000
_cell.length_b   1.000
_cell.length_c   1.000
_cell.angle_alpha   90.00
_cell.angle_beta   90.00
_cell.angle_gamma   90.00
#
_symmetry.space_group_name_H-M   'P 1'
#
loop_
_entity.id
_entity.type
_entity.pdbx_description
1 polymer ?
#
loop_
_entity_poly.entity_id
_entity_poly.type
_entity_poly.pdbx_seq_one_letter_code
_entity_poly.pdbx_strand_id
1 'polypeptide(L)'
;MTSGLSTKATLPGKTDQAVLAANSRQLTYQPKNFGKFQYTPVNYVLLAGISEKLTHRSYRQLFTSTYIKPLGLKQTRFAATLGHTPLAAQGYYAKDYHQKQLTVAKPNLDLIRGELGTGQVFMSVLDLYHAEQALVNGKITGASRDLLYVKKGVYSGGFYVKQPYYQANGTGYGYNDSIAISHNGQNAVLYLSNVQTNNRHQLLTAERKLMVKYGH
;
A
#
# COMPACT_ATOMS: atom_id res chain seq x y z
N MET A 1 10.65 -2.15 8.20
CA MET A 1 11.60 -2.39 7.10
C MET A 1 13.01 -2.13 7.62
N THR A 2 13.66 -3.17 8.14
CA THR A 2 14.95 -3.10 8.86
C THR A 2 15.99 -4.08 8.32
N SER A 3 15.73 -4.64 7.13
CA SER A 3 16.55 -5.71 6.54
C SER A 3 17.91 -5.23 6.02
N GLY A 4 18.11 -3.92 5.85
CA GLY A 4 19.28 -3.37 5.14
C GLY A 4 19.29 -3.69 3.64
N LEU A 5 18.22 -4.28 3.09
CA LEU A 5 18.12 -4.63 1.67
C LEU A 5 17.56 -3.46 0.85
N SER A 6 18.02 -3.30 -0.38
CA SER A 6 17.50 -2.30 -1.31
C SER A 6 17.59 -2.71 -2.78
N THR A 7 16.74 -2.09 -3.60
CA THR A 7 16.82 -2.03 -5.06
C THR A 7 16.77 -0.55 -5.50
N LYS A 8 17.20 -0.24 -6.73
CA LYS A 8 17.26 1.14 -7.23
C LYS A 8 15.88 1.74 -7.56
N ALA A 9 14.94 0.91 -7.99
CA ALA A 9 13.59 1.30 -8.37
C ALA A 9 12.66 0.08 -8.35
N THR A 10 11.35 0.30 -8.50
CA THR A 10 10.39 -0.77 -8.87
C THR A 10 10.85 -1.41 -10.18
N LEU A 11 10.96 -2.74 -10.18
CA LEU A 11 11.42 -3.50 -11.35
C LEU A 11 10.21 -4.11 -12.07
N PRO A 12 10.04 -3.85 -13.38
CA PRO A 12 8.89 -4.36 -14.12
C PRO A 12 8.97 -5.87 -14.28
N GLY A 13 7.81 -6.52 -14.40
CA GLY A 13 7.72 -7.94 -14.69
C GLY A 13 6.33 -8.36 -15.17
N LYS A 14 6.29 -9.37 -16.03
CA LYS A 14 5.02 -9.92 -16.56
C LYS A 14 4.32 -10.88 -15.59
N THR A 15 5.09 -11.48 -14.68
CA THR A 15 4.64 -12.47 -13.69
C THR A 15 5.30 -12.21 -12.35
N ASP A 16 4.71 -12.73 -11.27
CA ASP A 16 5.26 -12.64 -9.91
C ASP A 16 6.69 -13.24 -9.88
N GLN A 17 6.93 -14.37 -10.56
CA GLN A 17 8.25 -15.00 -10.66
C GLN A 17 9.27 -14.12 -11.40
N ALA A 18 8.86 -13.42 -12.46
CA ALA A 18 9.74 -12.50 -13.18
C ALA A 18 10.14 -11.30 -12.31
N VAL A 19 9.18 -10.75 -11.55
CA VAL A 19 9.44 -9.67 -10.58
C VAL A 19 10.40 -10.14 -9.48
N LEU A 20 10.17 -11.33 -8.92
CA LEU A 20 11.04 -11.91 -7.89
C LEU A 20 12.46 -12.20 -8.41
N ALA A 21 12.59 -12.73 -9.62
CA ALA A 21 13.89 -12.98 -10.26
C ALA A 21 14.65 -11.68 -10.58
N ALA A 22 13.94 -10.64 -11.03
CA ALA A 22 14.54 -9.32 -11.26
C ALA A 22 15.05 -8.70 -9.95
N ASN A 23 14.22 -8.70 -8.91
CA ASN A 23 14.60 -8.19 -7.60
C ASN A 23 15.77 -8.97 -7.00
N SER A 24 15.77 -10.30 -7.10
CA SER A 24 16.87 -11.14 -6.58
C SER A 24 18.21 -10.83 -7.24
N ARG A 25 18.23 -10.53 -8.54
CA ARG A 25 19.46 -10.18 -9.28
C ARG A 25 19.99 -8.78 -8.98
N GLN A 26 19.13 -7.85 -8.59
CA GLN A 26 19.49 -6.45 -8.35
C GLN A 26 19.49 -6.07 -6.86
N LEU A 27 19.27 -7.05 -5.98
CA LEU A 27 19.24 -6.86 -4.55
C LEU A 27 20.62 -6.43 -4.06
N THR A 28 20.65 -5.40 -3.24
CA THR A 28 21.86 -4.93 -2.57
C THR A 28 21.65 -4.99 -1.07
N TYR A 29 22.69 -5.37 -0.32
CA TYR A 29 22.68 -5.36 1.14
C TYR A 29 23.59 -4.24 1.64
N GLN A 30 23.06 -3.42 2.55
CA GLN A 30 23.76 -2.32 3.19
C GLN A 30 23.86 -2.61 4.70
N PRO A 31 24.98 -3.19 5.19
CA PRO A 31 25.13 -3.58 6.60
C PRO A 31 24.85 -2.44 7.59
N LYS A 32 25.25 -1.21 7.24
CA LYS A 32 25.03 -0.01 8.06
C LYS A 32 23.55 0.31 8.35
N ASN A 33 22.64 -0.22 7.54
CA ASN A 33 21.19 -0.02 7.64
C ASN A 33 20.47 -1.25 8.22
N PHE A 34 21.18 -2.34 8.49
CA PHE A 34 20.60 -3.50 9.15
C PHE A 34 20.12 -3.12 10.56
N GLY A 35 18.90 -3.52 10.92
CA GLY A 35 18.26 -3.17 12.19
C GLY A 35 17.70 -1.74 12.25
N LYS A 36 17.98 -0.88 11.26
CA LYS A 36 17.49 0.51 11.23
C LYS A 36 16.32 0.65 10.26
N PHE A 37 15.33 1.47 10.62
CA PHE A 37 14.21 1.72 9.73
C PHE A 37 14.67 2.41 8.44
N GLN A 38 14.38 1.79 7.30
CA GLN A 38 14.56 2.36 5.98
C GLN A 38 13.40 1.92 5.09
N TYR A 39 12.67 2.88 4.52
CA TYR A 39 11.59 2.53 3.60
C TYR A 39 12.15 1.96 2.29
N THR A 40 11.81 0.71 1.98
CA THR A 40 12.25 0.02 0.76
C THR A 40 11.20 -1.01 0.32
N PRO A 41 10.56 -0.83 -0.86
CA PRO A 41 9.50 -1.71 -1.33
C PRO A 41 9.91 -3.18 -1.46
N VAL A 42 11.19 -3.46 -1.76
CA VAL A 42 11.69 -4.84 -1.96
C VAL A 42 11.46 -5.75 -0.74
N ASN A 43 11.35 -5.17 0.47
CA ASN A 43 11.02 -5.96 1.67
C ASN A 43 9.64 -6.62 1.55
N TYR A 44 8.64 -5.90 1.04
CA TYR A 44 7.30 -6.48 0.83
C TYR A 44 7.25 -7.37 -0.41
N VAL A 45 8.01 -7.07 -1.47
CA VAL A 45 8.14 -7.95 -2.63
C VAL A 45 8.66 -9.33 -2.20
N LEU A 46 9.70 -9.37 -1.36
CA LEU A 46 10.26 -10.62 -0.84
C LEU A 46 9.27 -11.34 0.09
N LEU A 47 8.54 -10.63 0.95
CA LEU A 47 7.50 -11.23 1.80
C LEU A 47 6.35 -11.82 0.97
N ALA A 48 5.94 -11.16 -0.12
CA ALA A 48 4.98 -11.72 -1.06
C ALA A 48 5.53 -13.02 -1.68
N GLY A 49 6.76 -13.02 -2.19
CA GLY A 49 7.38 -14.22 -2.76
C GLY A 49 7.57 -15.38 -1.76
N ILE A 50 7.92 -15.09 -0.51
CA ILE A 50 7.96 -16.09 0.57
C ILE A 50 6.57 -16.69 0.80
N SER A 51 5.54 -15.84 0.84
CA SER A 51 4.15 -16.28 1.03
C SER A 51 3.70 -17.18 -0.13
N GLU A 52 4.04 -16.84 -1.37
CA GLU A 52 3.76 -17.69 -2.53
C GLU A 52 4.49 -19.03 -2.46
N LYS A 53 5.78 -19.01 -2.08
CA LYS A 53 6.60 -20.21 -1.98
C LYS A 53 6.08 -21.17 -0.91
N LEU A 54 5.67 -20.66 0.25
CA LEU A 54 5.19 -21.48 1.37
C LEU A 54 3.78 -22.04 1.12
N THR A 55 2.94 -21.31 0.39
CA THR A 55 1.53 -21.67 0.21
C THR A 55 1.24 -22.32 -1.15
N HIS A 56 2.18 -22.25 -2.10
CA HIS A 56 1.99 -22.63 -3.50
C HIS A 56 0.82 -21.89 -4.19
N ARG A 57 0.47 -20.69 -3.70
CA ARG A 57 -0.61 -19.86 -4.22
C ARG A 57 -0.06 -18.49 -4.60
N SER A 58 -0.54 -17.90 -5.70
CA SER A 58 -0.09 -16.57 -6.08
C SER A 58 -0.53 -15.50 -5.09
N TYR A 59 0.17 -14.36 -5.05
CA TYR A 59 -0.17 -13.23 -4.18
C TYR A 59 -1.60 -12.77 -4.42
N ARG A 60 -2.06 -12.73 -5.68
CA ARG A 60 -3.45 -12.43 -6.02
C ARG A 60 -4.43 -13.43 -5.41
N GLN A 61 -4.13 -14.73 -5.44
CA GLN A 61 -4.97 -15.75 -4.82
C GLN A 61 -5.01 -15.59 -3.29
N LEU A 62 -3.87 -15.33 -2.67
CA LEU A 62 -3.77 -15.10 -1.22
C LEU A 62 -4.57 -13.86 -0.82
N PHE A 63 -4.33 -12.72 -1.46
CA PHE A 63 -5.07 -11.48 -1.21
C PHE A 63 -6.58 -11.67 -1.39
N THR A 64 -6.98 -12.39 -2.43
CA THR A 64 -8.40 -12.66 -2.70
C THR A 64 -9.04 -13.51 -1.59
N SER A 65 -8.36 -14.54 -1.11
CA SER A 65 -8.90 -15.42 -0.06
C SER A 65 -8.81 -14.85 1.34
N THR A 66 -7.87 -13.93 1.60
CA THR A 66 -7.67 -13.33 2.92
C THR A 66 -8.51 -12.06 3.10
N TYR A 67 -8.60 -11.22 2.05
CA TYR A 67 -9.27 -9.92 2.11
C TYR A 67 -10.58 -9.91 1.33
N ILE A 68 -10.52 -10.09 0.01
CA ILE A 68 -11.66 -9.79 -0.88
C ILE A 68 -12.88 -10.64 -0.55
N LYS A 69 -12.72 -11.97 -0.46
CA LYS A 69 -13.85 -12.88 -0.21
C LYS A 69 -14.38 -12.78 1.23
N PRO A 70 -13.55 -12.89 2.29
CA PRO A 70 -14.07 -12.92 3.67
C PRO A 70 -14.67 -11.58 4.12
N LEU A 71 -14.18 -10.46 3.59
CA LEU A 71 -14.69 -9.13 3.93
C LEU A 71 -15.77 -8.64 2.95
N GLY A 72 -16.07 -9.43 1.91
CA GLY A 72 -17.09 -9.08 0.93
C GLY A 72 -16.76 -7.85 0.07
N LEU A 73 -15.48 -7.54 -0.15
CA LEU A 73 -15.01 -6.34 -0.86
C LEU A 73 -15.42 -6.37 -2.34
N LYS A 74 -16.42 -5.58 -2.73
CA LYS A 74 -17.02 -5.65 -4.08
C LYS A 74 -16.32 -4.77 -5.10
N GLN A 75 -15.71 -3.68 -4.65
CA GLN A 75 -15.05 -2.64 -5.44
C GLN A 75 -13.52 -2.70 -5.29
N THR A 76 -12.98 -3.91 -5.17
CA THR A 76 -11.54 -4.18 -5.04
C THR A 76 -11.05 -5.09 -6.16
N ARG A 77 -10.06 -4.64 -6.93
CA ARG A 77 -9.50 -5.40 -8.07
C ARG A 77 -8.00 -5.16 -8.19
N PHE A 78 -7.27 -6.12 -8.77
CA PHE A 78 -5.88 -5.91 -9.14
C PHE A 78 -5.81 -5.04 -10.39
N ALA A 79 -4.92 -4.04 -10.37
CA ALA A 79 -4.74 -3.05 -11.43
C ALA A 79 -4.49 -3.70 -12.81
N ALA A 80 -3.67 -4.75 -12.86
CA ALA A 80 -3.37 -5.50 -14.08
C ALA A 80 -4.59 -6.22 -14.70
N THR A 81 -5.69 -6.34 -13.96
CA THR A 81 -6.94 -7.00 -14.40
C THR A 81 -8.13 -6.04 -14.43
N LEU A 82 -7.90 -4.75 -14.18
CA LEU A 82 -8.98 -3.76 -14.03
C LEU A 82 -9.74 -3.54 -15.34
N GLY A 83 -9.03 -3.59 -16.48
CA GLY A 83 -9.59 -3.32 -17.80
C GLY A 83 -10.14 -1.89 -17.93
N HIS A 84 -10.85 -1.62 -19.03
CA HIS A 84 -11.65 -0.40 -19.15
C HIS A 84 -12.98 -0.60 -18.42
N THR A 85 -13.18 0.13 -17.33
CA THR A 85 -14.42 0.10 -16.56
C THR A 85 -14.77 1.49 -16.07
N PRO A 86 -16.05 1.91 -16.11
CA PRO A 86 -16.48 3.20 -15.59
C PRO A 86 -16.31 3.31 -14.06
N LEU A 87 -16.07 2.19 -13.37
CA LEU A 87 -15.86 2.16 -11.92
C LEU A 87 -14.40 2.49 -11.52
N ALA A 88 -13.48 2.55 -12.47
CA ALA A 88 -12.09 2.87 -12.22
C ALA A 88 -11.83 4.35 -12.54
N ALA A 89 -11.30 5.10 -11.57
CA ALA A 89 -10.89 6.47 -11.81
C ALA A 89 -9.68 6.51 -12.76
N GLN A 90 -9.69 7.39 -13.76
CA GLN A 90 -8.51 7.71 -14.56
C GLN A 90 -7.54 8.54 -13.72
N GLY A 91 -6.28 8.12 -13.62
CA GLY A 91 -5.23 8.85 -12.93
C GLY A 91 -4.67 10.00 -13.76
N TYR A 92 -4.20 11.05 -13.08
CA TYR A 92 -3.66 12.26 -13.69
C TYR A 92 -2.41 12.75 -12.95
N TYR A 93 -1.53 13.43 -13.68
CA TYR A 93 -0.41 14.17 -13.11
C TYR A 93 -0.71 15.68 -13.14
N ALA A 94 -0.37 16.36 -12.04
CA ALA A 94 -0.36 17.82 -11.92
C ALA A 94 0.80 18.27 -11.04
N LYS A 95 1.28 19.52 -11.21
CA LYS A 95 2.34 20.04 -10.31
C LYS A 95 1.79 20.34 -8.91
N ASP A 96 0.54 20.82 -8.85
CA ASP A 96 -0.19 21.12 -7.62
C ASP A 96 -1.71 20.94 -7.84
N TYR A 97 -2.48 20.93 -6.74
CA TYR A 97 -3.93 20.69 -6.76
C TYR A 97 -4.76 21.86 -7.34
N HIS A 98 -4.17 23.02 -7.58
CA HIS A 98 -4.87 24.20 -8.11
C HIS A 98 -4.73 24.34 -9.63
N GLN A 99 -3.95 23.47 -10.27
CA GLN A 99 -3.76 23.51 -11.72
C GLN A 99 -5.01 23.04 -12.46
N LYS A 100 -5.40 23.81 -13.48
CA LYS A 100 -6.52 23.47 -14.37
C LYS A 100 -6.14 22.44 -15.44
N GLN A 101 -4.86 22.33 -15.78
CA GLN A 101 -4.37 21.40 -16.80
C GLN A 101 -3.82 20.15 -16.15
N LEU A 102 -4.45 19.02 -16.46
CA LEU A 102 -4.08 17.69 -15.96
C LEU A 102 -3.51 16.87 -17.11
N THR A 103 -2.42 16.13 -16.85
CA THR A 103 -1.88 15.17 -17.82
C THR A 103 -2.40 13.78 -17.50
N VAL A 104 -3.02 13.10 -18.47
CA VAL A 104 -3.54 11.74 -18.30
C VAL A 104 -2.39 10.76 -18.01
N ALA A 105 -2.49 10.00 -16.92
CA ALA A 105 -1.53 8.96 -16.61
C ALA A 105 -1.78 7.70 -17.47
N LYS A 106 -0.70 7.18 -18.06
CA LYS A 106 -0.70 5.96 -18.88
C LYS A 106 0.34 4.97 -18.34
N PRO A 107 0.04 4.29 -17.23
CA PRO A 107 1.02 3.46 -16.54
C PRO A 107 1.34 2.19 -17.34
N ASN A 108 2.60 1.76 -17.30
CA ASN A 108 3.03 0.48 -17.88
C ASN A 108 2.53 -0.68 -16.99
N LEU A 109 1.79 -1.64 -17.56
CA LEU A 109 1.25 -2.78 -16.83
C LEU A 109 2.32 -3.67 -16.20
N ASP A 110 3.48 -3.84 -16.84
CA ASP A 110 4.57 -4.63 -16.28
C ASP A 110 5.22 -3.90 -15.09
N LEU A 111 5.20 -2.56 -15.09
CA LEU A 111 5.65 -1.77 -13.95
C LEU A 111 4.66 -1.87 -12.78
N ILE A 112 3.35 -1.82 -13.06
CA ILE A 112 2.30 -2.04 -12.05
C ILE A 112 2.43 -3.43 -11.44
N ARG A 113 2.64 -4.48 -12.24
CA ARG A 113 2.91 -5.84 -11.73
C ARG A 113 4.20 -5.91 -10.92
N GLY A 114 5.19 -5.08 -11.26
CA GLY A 114 6.40 -4.87 -10.48
C GLY A 114 6.16 -4.43 -9.04
N GLU A 115 4.97 -3.86 -8.75
CA GLU A 115 4.53 -3.51 -7.39
C GLU A 115 3.95 -4.72 -6.61
N LEU A 116 4.57 -5.89 -6.78
CA LEU A 116 4.19 -7.12 -6.12
C LEU A 116 4.22 -6.94 -4.59
N GLY A 117 3.03 -6.93 -3.98
CA GLY A 117 2.88 -6.71 -2.54
C GLY A 117 3.08 -5.27 -2.08
N THR A 118 3.28 -4.31 -2.98
CA THR A 118 3.63 -2.92 -2.63
C THR A 118 2.66 -1.85 -3.15
N GLY A 119 1.87 -2.13 -4.19
CA GLY A 119 0.98 -1.09 -4.75
C GLY A 119 0.28 -1.45 -6.06
N GLN A 120 -0.43 -2.59 -6.11
CA GLN A 120 -1.07 -3.09 -7.34
C GLN A 120 -2.57 -3.38 -7.23
N VAL A 121 -3.24 -2.87 -6.19
CA VAL A 121 -4.67 -3.08 -5.92
C VAL A 121 -5.42 -1.76 -6.01
N PHE A 122 -6.48 -1.73 -6.82
CA PHE A 122 -7.47 -0.66 -6.87
C PHE A 122 -8.62 -0.98 -5.93
N MET A 123 -9.00 -0.01 -5.11
CA MET A 123 -10.07 -0.14 -4.12
C MET A 123 -10.93 1.12 -4.12
N SER A 124 -12.21 0.98 -3.77
CA SER A 124 -13.00 2.12 -3.32
C SER A 124 -12.58 2.55 -1.91
N VAL A 125 -12.95 3.76 -1.51
CA VAL A 125 -12.67 4.28 -0.16
C VAL A 125 -13.22 3.34 0.93
N LEU A 126 -14.42 2.82 0.73
CA LEU A 126 -15.10 1.97 1.71
C LEU A 126 -14.45 0.58 1.80
N ASP A 127 -14.11 -0.03 0.66
CA ASP A 127 -13.41 -1.31 0.66
C ASP A 127 -12.03 -1.20 1.30
N LEU A 128 -11.29 -0.11 1.03
CA LEU A 128 -9.99 0.16 1.67
C LEU A 128 -10.15 0.28 3.18
N TYR A 129 -11.13 1.07 3.66
CA TYR A 129 -11.40 1.18 5.09
C TYR A 129 -11.68 -0.19 5.72
N HIS A 130 -12.54 -1.01 5.13
CA HIS A 130 -12.87 -2.33 5.68
C HIS A 130 -11.67 -3.29 5.69
N ALA A 131 -10.84 -3.28 4.65
CA ALA A 131 -9.62 -4.09 4.61
C ALA A 131 -8.64 -3.69 5.71
N GLU A 132 -8.35 -2.39 5.84
CA GLU A 132 -7.40 -1.88 6.83
C GLU A 132 -7.94 -2.00 8.26
N GLN A 133 -9.23 -1.75 8.47
CA GLN A 133 -9.89 -2.00 9.76
C GLN A 133 -9.77 -3.46 10.17
N ALA A 134 -10.12 -4.40 9.27
CA ALA A 134 -10.07 -5.83 9.56
C ALA A 134 -8.65 -6.32 9.88
N LEU A 135 -7.66 -5.68 9.25
CA LEU A 135 -6.26 -5.95 9.52
C LEU A 135 -5.83 -5.38 10.88
N VAL A 136 -6.09 -4.09 11.12
CA VAL A 136 -5.72 -3.39 12.35
C VAL A 136 -6.43 -3.95 13.58
N ASN A 137 -7.67 -4.41 13.47
CA ASN A 137 -8.41 -5.02 14.60
C ASN A 137 -8.12 -6.52 14.78
N GLY A 138 -7.30 -7.13 13.90
CA GLY A 138 -6.86 -8.51 13.99
C GLY A 138 -7.78 -9.54 13.34
N LYS A 139 -8.95 -9.15 12.82
CA LYS A 139 -9.98 -10.06 12.25
C LYS A 139 -9.45 -11.01 11.17
N ILE A 140 -8.43 -10.59 10.40
CA ILE A 140 -7.86 -11.38 9.29
C ILE A 140 -6.41 -11.83 9.51
N THR A 141 -5.83 -11.57 10.69
CA THR A 141 -4.40 -11.82 10.93
C THR A 141 -4.10 -13.28 11.31
N GLY A 142 -5.10 -14.03 11.78
CA GLY A 142 -4.95 -15.42 12.25
C GLY A 142 -4.01 -15.60 13.45
N ALA A 143 -3.48 -14.50 14.01
CA ALA A 143 -2.58 -14.44 15.14
C ALA A 143 -2.88 -13.17 15.95
N SER A 144 -2.15 -12.91 17.04
CA SER A 144 -2.33 -11.65 17.75
C SER A 144 -1.93 -10.47 16.85
N ARG A 145 -2.84 -9.50 16.70
CA ARG A 145 -2.57 -8.21 16.04
C ARG A 145 -1.32 -7.53 16.60
N ASP A 146 -0.97 -7.75 17.87
CA ASP A 146 0.15 -7.09 18.54
C ASP A 146 1.51 -7.57 18.00
N LEU A 147 1.56 -8.72 17.30
CA LEU A 147 2.74 -9.17 16.55
C LEU A 147 3.01 -8.29 15.31
N LEU A 148 1.97 -7.72 14.73
CA LEU A 148 2.05 -6.92 13.50
C LEU A 148 2.01 -5.41 13.78
N TYR A 149 1.39 -5.00 14.88
CA TYR A 149 1.04 -3.61 15.19
C TYR A 149 1.57 -3.15 16.54
N VAL A 150 2.77 -2.57 16.53
CA VAL A 150 3.37 -2.00 17.74
C VAL A 150 2.87 -0.57 18.01
N LYS A 151 2.68 -0.24 19.29
CA LYS A 151 2.25 1.11 19.73
C LYS A 151 3.38 2.16 19.68
N LYS A 152 4.64 1.73 19.62
CA LYS A 152 5.83 2.60 19.60
C LYS A 152 6.79 2.10 18.53
N GLY A 153 7.36 3.02 17.76
CA GLY A 153 8.26 2.73 16.66
C GLY A 153 8.05 3.72 15.52
N VAL A 154 8.73 3.49 14.39
CA VAL A 154 8.55 4.32 13.19
C VAL A 154 7.54 3.70 12.24
N TYR A 155 7.54 2.37 12.10
CA TYR A 155 6.75 1.66 11.10
C TYR A 155 6.47 0.21 11.52
N SER A 156 5.23 -0.25 11.32
CA SER A 156 4.75 -1.60 11.70
C SER A 156 3.61 -2.04 10.80
N GLY A 157 3.61 -3.31 10.37
CA GLY A 157 2.44 -3.91 9.72
C GLY A 157 1.87 -3.17 8.50
N GLY A 158 2.69 -2.40 7.77
CA GLY A 158 2.26 -1.58 6.62
C GLY A 158 2.04 -0.10 6.92
N PHE A 159 2.14 0.31 8.18
CA PHE A 159 1.82 1.67 8.61
C PHE A 159 3.00 2.36 9.29
N TYR A 160 3.09 3.68 9.11
CA TYR A 160 3.78 4.55 10.03
C TYR A 160 3.04 4.59 11.37
N VAL A 161 3.78 4.44 12.46
CA VAL A 161 3.23 4.49 13.82
C VAL A 161 3.16 5.96 14.24
N LYS A 162 1.95 6.51 14.37
CA LYS A 162 1.68 7.88 14.86
C LYS A 162 0.91 7.77 16.18
N GLN A 163 0.62 8.92 16.80
CA GLN A 163 -0.25 9.00 17.96
C GLN A 163 -1.35 10.01 17.66
N PRO A 164 -2.64 9.66 17.83
CA PRO A 164 -3.20 8.40 18.38
C PRO A 164 -3.47 7.26 17.36
N TYR A 165 -2.87 7.28 16.16
CA TYR A 165 -3.28 6.45 15.02
C TYR A 165 -2.14 5.80 14.22
N TYR A 166 -2.46 4.85 13.36
CA TYR A 166 -1.60 4.34 12.29
C TYR A 166 -1.83 5.08 10.98
N GLN A 167 -0.77 5.35 10.20
CA GLN A 167 -0.87 6.05 8.92
C GLN A 167 -0.19 5.29 7.77
N ALA A 168 -0.86 5.14 6.64
CA ALA A 168 -0.27 4.66 5.39
C ALA A 168 -0.62 5.63 4.26
N ASN A 169 0.24 5.71 3.24
CA ASN A 169 -0.02 6.53 2.06
C ASN A 169 0.68 5.94 0.84
N GLY A 170 0.08 6.19 -0.32
CA GLY A 170 0.50 5.75 -1.63
C GLY A 170 0.59 6.90 -2.61
N THR A 171 1.51 6.77 -3.57
CA THR A 171 1.69 7.73 -4.65
C THR A 171 2.27 7.03 -5.85
N GLY A 172 1.60 7.16 -6.98
CA GLY A 172 2.04 6.55 -8.22
C GLY A 172 0.94 6.51 -9.26
N TYR A 173 1.34 6.35 -10.52
CA TYR A 173 0.44 6.10 -11.63
C TYR A 173 -0.69 7.13 -11.82
N GLY A 174 -0.49 8.36 -11.33
CA GLY A 174 -1.49 9.43 -11.39
C GLY A 174 -2.44 9.49 -10.18
N TYR A 175 -2.11 8.80 -9.09
CA TYR A 175 -2.90 8.78 -7.86
C TYR A 175 -2.09 9.24 -6.65
N ASN A 176 -2.80 9.83 -5.68
CA ASN A 176 -2.34 10.06 -4.32
C ASN A 176 -3.39 9.55 -3.35
N ASP A 177 -2.97 8.78 -2.35
CA ASP A 177 -3.86 8.27 -1.34
C ASP A 177 -3.23 8.34 0.06
N SER A 178 -4.09 8.33 1.07
CA SER A 178 -3.70 8.18 2.46
C SER A 178 -4.84 7.59 3.27
N ILE A 179 -4.46 6.83 4.29
CA ILE A 179 -5.32 6.40 5.37
C ILE A 179 -4.62 6.70 6.69
N ALA A 180 -5.35 7.34 7.59
CA ALA A 180 -5.03 7.38 9.00
C ALA A 180 -6.15 6.69 9.78
N ILE A 181 -5.81 5.70 10.60
CA ILE A 181 -6.77 4.85 11.30
C ILE A 181 -6.37 4.68 12.76
N SER A 182 -7.32 4.84 13.68
CA SER A 182 -7.10 4.68 15.11
C SER A 182 -6.54 3.29 15.42
N HIS A 183 -5.77 3.15 16.50
CA HIS A 183 -5.14 1.88 16.84
C HIS A 183 -6.12 0.73 17.11
N ASN A 184 -7.41 1.01 17.34
CA ASN A 184 -8.48 0.02 17.47
C ASN A 184 -9.23 -0.26 16.15
N GLY A 185 -8.93 0.47 15.08
CA GLY A 185 -9.57 0.33 13.76
C GLY A 185 -10.96 0.96 13.63
N GLN A 186 -11.47 1.65 14.66
CA GLN A 186 -12.85 2.16 14.67
C GLN A 186 -13.02 3.50 13.95
N ASN A 187 -12.03 4.39 14.06
CA ASN A 187 -12.08 5.73 13.51
C ASN A 187 -10.99 5.90 12.46
N ALA A 188 -11.35 6.38 11.28
CA ALA A 188 -10.39 6.58 10.20
C ALA A 188 -10.71 7.84 9.39
N VAL A 189 -9.66 8.46 8.88
CA VAL A 189 -9.72 9.50 7.85
C VAL A 189 -8.96 8.96 6.64
N LEU A 190 -9.62 8.96 5.48
CA LEU A 190 -9.07 8.48 4.23
C LEU A 190 -9.27 9.53 3.15
N TYR A 191 -8.32 9.64 2.23
CA TYR A 191 -8.54 10.30 0.96
C TYR A 191 -7.94 9.47 -0.16
N LEU A 192 -8.67 9.37 -1.28
CA LEU A 192 -8.19 8.80 -2.53
C LEU A 192 -8.34 9.86 -3.61
N SER A 193 -7.23 10.29 -4.19
CA SER A 193 -7.19 11.27 -5.28
C SER A 193 -6.69 10.61 -6.55
N ASN A 194 -7.38 10.86 -7.65
CA ASN A 194 -6.92 10.52 -9.00
C ASN A 194 -6.06 11.63 -9.62
N VAL A 195 -5.52 12.52 -8.81
CA VAL A 195 -4.53 13.51 -9.22
C VAL A 195 -3.30 13.37 -8.34
N GLN A 196 -2.20 12.91 -8.95
CA GLN A 196 -0.90 12.86 -8.31
C GLN A 196 -0.22 14.22 -8.37
N THR A 197 0.13 14.76 -7.19
CA THR A 197 0.92 15.97 -7.03
C THR A 197 2.08 15.72 -6.05
N ASN A 198 3.09 16.59 -6.08
CA ASN A 198 4.19 16.52 -5.12
C ASN A 198 3.85 17.22 -3.79
N ASN A 199 2.89 18.14 -3.78
CA ASN A 199 2.53 18.93 -2.60
C ASN A 199 1.32 18.35 -1.87
N ARG A 200 1.55 17.33 -1.03
CA ARG A 200 0.50 16.70 -0.21
C ARG A 200 0.37 17.29 1.20
N HIS A 201 1.13 18.35 1.51
CA HIS A 201 1.27 18.84 2.89
C HIS A 201 -0.07 19.26 3.50
N GLN A 202 -0.90 19.97 2.74
CA GLN A 202 -2.21 20.43 3.20
C GLN A 202 -3.15 19.27 3.53
N LEU A 203 -3.21 18.25 2.66
CA LEU A 203 -4.05 17.07 2.88
C LEU A 203 -3.60 16.27 4.11
N LEU A 204 -2.31 15.99 4.23
CA LEU A 204 -1.75 15.29 5.39
C LEU A 204 -1.93 16.08 6.70
N THR A 205 -1.89 17.41 6.62
CA THR A 205 -2.17 18.28 7.78
C THR A 205 -3.64 18.21 8.19
N ALA A 206 -4.57 18.24 7.23
CA ALA A 206 -6.00 18.12 7.50
C ALA A 206 -6.34 16.74 8.09
N GLU A 207 -5.80 15.67 7.50
CA GLU A 207 -5.93 14.29 8.02
C GLU A 207 -5.48 14.21 9.48
N ARG A 208 -4.27 14.72 9.78
CA ARG A 208 -3.75 14.75 11.15
C ARG A 208 -4.68 15.51 12.11
N LYS A 209 -5.18 16.69 11.72
CA LYS A 209 -6.08 17.49 12.57
C LYS A 209 -7.37 16.73 12.89
N LEU A 210 -7.95 16.07 11.90
CA LEU A 210 -9.14 15.25 12.08
C LEU A 210 -8.87 14.06 13.00
N MET A 211 -7.76 13.35 12.82
CA MET A 211 -7.41 12.21 13.67
C MET A 211 -7.05 12.60 15.10
N VAL A 212 -6.46 13.77 15.33
CA VAL A 212 -6.24 14.28 16.70
C VAL A 212 -7.57 14.61 17.37
N LYS A 213 -8.57 15.10 16.61
CA LYS A 213 -9.87 15.50 17.16
C LYS A 213 -10.82 14.32 17.36
N TYR A 214 -10.79 13.33 16.46
CA TYR A 214 -11.81 12.29 16.36
C TYR A 214 -11.24 10.86 16.33
N GLY A 215 -9.92 10.69 16.36
CA GLY A 215 -9.26 9.39 16.16
C GLY A 215 -9.05 8.56 17.44
N HIS A 216 -9.78 8.88 18.51
CA HIS A 216 -9.76 8.13 19.77
C HIS A 216 -10.67 6.91 19.70
#